data_AF-A0A871RI28-F1
#
_entry.id   AF-A0A871RI28-F1
#
_cell.length_a   1.000
_cell.length_b   1.000
_cell.length_c   1.000
_cell.angle_alpha   90.00
_cell.angle_beta   90.00
_cell.angle_gamma   90.00
#
_symmetry.space_group_name_H-M   'P 1'
#
loop_
_entity.id
_entity.type
_entity.pdbx_description
1 polymer ?
#
loop_
_entity_poly.entity_id
_entity_poly.type
_entity_poly.pdbx_seq_one_letter_code
_entity_poly.pdbx_strand_id
1 'polypeptide(L)'
;MQNIRNIIRPHIEPTFYNHIVPRRWLHQVASIGTSDTVLNADQTSNIPRFSLSYKYNKFVQFRQKADSRINFLRMIIPEEYQVSNTILFNCVYFDPCNIIQTQHKDQFHDPVFLEQSKVLLLGKMALNHELEKFVLWLLGRKNQAELEKNGNFSLDMLSEVPKMVKTINNTAVRRKFISQFLNVYENKKLLDEDTETTTSIKIPEDIRHKVIPALLGFMILQIDSEKFSEFVLEFLIRGRDSKKKKYKHKGLYELSKRYRRHS
;
A
#
# COMPACT_ATOMS: atom_id res chain seq x y z
N MET A 1 -13.47 48.71 3.08
CA MET A 1 -13.94 47.37 2.71
C MET A 1 -12.80 46.37 2.92
N GLN A 2 -12.85 45.66 4.06
CA GLN A 2 -11.86 44.66 4.46
C GLN A 2 -12.09 43.36 3.68
N ASN A 3 -11.05 42.86 3.02
CA ASN A 3 -11.08 41.58 2.32
C ASN A 3 -10.65 40.47 3.29
N ILE A 4 -11.65 39.75 3.79
CA ILE A 4 -11.52 38.55 4.61
C ILE A 4 -11.04 37.41 3.70
N ARG A 5 -9.72 37.18 3.65
CA ARG A 5 -9.11 35.95 3.11
C ARG A 5 -8.07 35.30 4.03
N ASN A 6 -8.06 35.70 5.31
CA ASN A 6 -7.28 35.05 6.35
C ASN A 6 -8.23 34.51 7.43
N ILE A 7 -8.88 33.37 7.18
CA ILE A 7 -9.63 32.64 8.21
C ILE A 7 -9.35 31.14 8.03
N ILE A 8 -8.44 30.66 8.88
CA ILE A 8 -8.33 29.31 9.46
C ILE A 8 -7.81 28.19 8.52
N ARG A 9 -6.50 28.17 8.32
CA ARG A 9 -5.75 26.89 8.39
C ARG A 9 -5.43 26.67 9.88
N PRO A 10 -5.89 25.62 10.55
CA PRO A 10 -5.27 25.23 11.81
C PRO A 10 -3.92 24.60 11.44
N HIS A 11 -2.86 25.39 11.62
CA HIS A 11 -1.52 24.87 11.88
C HIS A 11 -1.61 24.14 13.22
N ILE A 12 -1.95 22.86 13.16
CA ILE A 12 -1.56 21.89 14.18
C ILE A 12 -0.62 20.96 13.43
N GLU A 13 0.65 21.39 13.34
CA GLU A 13 1.72 20.43 13.09
C GLU A 13 1.92 19.67 14.40
N PRO A 14 1.71 18.34 14.44
CA PRO A 14 2.29 17.54 15.49
C PRO A 14 3.79 17.47 15.19
N THR A 15 4.56 18.41 15.73
CA THR A 15 6.02 18.53 15.65
C THR A 15 6.78 17.42 16.40
N PHE A 16 6.24 16.19 16.46
CA PHE A 16 6.82 15.09 17.23
C PHE A 16 7.12 13.79 16.46
N TYR A 17 6.89 13.72 15.14
CA TYR A 17 6.97 12.43 14.41
C TYR A 17 7.72 12.45 13.08
N ASN A 18 8.66 13.38 12.87
CA ASN A 18 9.43 13.40 11.64
C ASN A 18 10.84 12.80 11.86
N HIS A 19 11.17 11.82 11.01
CA HIS A 19 12.50 11.21 10.74
C HIS A 19 12.97 9.96 11.51
N ILE A 20 12.36 9.54 12.62
CA ILE A 20 12.86 8.35 13.39
C ILE A 20 12.15 7.04 13.01
N VAL A 21 11.01 7.14 12.32
CA VAL A 21 10.06 6.05 12.14
C VAL A 21 10.56 4.91 11.21
N PRO A 22 11.19 5.18 10.04
CA PRO A 22 11.66 4.12 9.16
C PRO A 22 12.76 3.24 9.79
N ARG A 23 13.73 3.85 10.48
CA ARG A 23 14.85 3.14 11.13
C ARG A 23 14.37 2.24 12.27
N ARG A 24 13.49 2.72 13.15
CA ARG A 24 12.96 1.93 14.27
C ARG A 24 12.17 0.71 13.77
N TRP A 25 11.42 0.85 12.70
CA TRP A 25 10.67 -0.25 12.10
C TRP A 25 11.57 -1.29 11.43
N LEU A 26 12.63 -0.86 10.75
CA LEU A 26 13.62 -1.79 10.20
C LEU A 26 14.31 -2.60 11.30
N HIS A 27 14.73 -1.97 12.39
CA HIS A 27 15.29 -2.68 13.55
C HIS A 27 14.27 -3.63 14.19
N GLN A 28 13.01 -3.22 14.31
CA GLN A 28 11.94 -4.06 14.86
C GLN A 28 11.62 -5.26 13.96
N VAL A 29 11.64 -5.09 12.64
CA VAL A 29 11.43 -6.18 11.67
C VAL A 29 12.66 -7.09 11.61
N ALA A 30 13.87 -6.54 11.76
CA ALA A 30 15.09 -7.32 11.88
C ALA A 30 15.15 -8.15 13.17
N SER A 31 14.62 -7.62 14.28
CA SER A 31 14.62 -8.30 15.60
C SER A 31 13.53 -9.36 15.78
N ILE A 32 12.49 -9.36 14.94
CA ILE A 32 11.43 -10.40 14.94
C ILE A 32 11.97 -11.75 14.37
N GLY A 33 13.25 -11.85 14.00
CA GLY A 33 13.85 -12.95 13.25
C GLY A 33 14.83 -13.87 13.99
N THR A 34 14.81 -13.98 15.32
CA THR A 34 15.56 -15.04 16.04
C THR A 34 14.62 -15.84 16.94
N SER A 35 13.61 -16.47 16.35
CA SER A 35 12.86 -17.51 17.05
C SER A 35 12.80 -18.73 16.14
N ASP A 36 13.53 -19.76 16.56
CA ASP A 36 13.56 -21.09 15.98
C ASP A 36 12.14 -21.61 15.77
N THR A 37 11.64 -21.44 14.55
CA THR A 37 10.48 -22.18 14.08
C THR A 37 10.93 -22.93 12.85
N VAL A 38 11.39 -24.15 13.12
CA VAL A 38 11.55 -25.23 12.14
C VAL A 38 10.21 -25.36 11.41
N LEU A 39 10.15 -24.84 10.19
CA LEU A 39 9.04 -25.09 9.29
C LEU A 39 9.15 -26.54 8.82
N ASN A 40 8.27 -27.40 9.35
CA ASN A 40 7.94 -28.66 8.71
C ASN A 40 7.44 -28.34 7.29
N ALA A 41 8.31 -28.58 6.31
CA ALA A 41 7.95 -28.54 4.91
C ALA A 41 7.09 -29.76 4.60
N ASP A 42 5.79 -29.54 4.35
CA ASP A 42 4.92 -30.54 3.74
C ASP A 42 5.56 -31.03 2.43
N GLN A 43 5.98 -32.30 2.43
CA GLN A 43 6.51 -33.03 1.29
C GLN A 43 5.39 -33.43 0.31
N THR A 44 4.67 -32.46 -0.25
CA THR A 44 3.69 -32.74 -1.31
C THR A 44 3.94 -31.87 -2.53
N SER A 45 4.91 -32.30 -3.36
CA SER A 45 4.87 -32.28 -4.84
C SER A 45 6.29 -32.45 -5.43
N ASN A 46 6.57 -33.58 -6.09
CA ASN A 46 7.80 -33.83 -6.88
C ASN A 46 7.84 -33.04 -8.21
N ILE A 47 7.30 -31.82 -8.25
CA ILE A 47 7.39 -30.92 -9.40
C ILE A 47 8.59 -30.00 -9.15
N PRO A 48 9.56 -29.89 -10.07
CA PRO A 48 10.68 -28.96 -9.92
C PRO A 48 10.14 -27.54 -9.70
N ARG A 49 10.32 -26.99 -8.49
CA ARG A 49 9.97 -25.59 -8.20
C ARG A 49 11.05 -24.69 -8.81
N PHE A 50 10.88 -24.32 -10.08
CA PHE A 50 11.73 -23.31 -10.70
C PHE A 50 11.60 -21.97 -9.98
N SER A 51 12.72 -21.27 -9.77
CA SER A 51 12.73 -19.92 -9.21
C SER A 51 11.92 -18.95 -10.08
N LEU A 52 11.37 -17.89 -9.49
CA LEU A 52 10.59 -16.88 -10.22
C LEU A 52 11.41 -16.21 -11.33
N SER A 53 12.70 -15.96 -11.07
CA SER A 53 13.63 -15.42 -12.07
C SER A 53 13.82 -16.38 -13.24
N TYR A 54 14.00 -17.68 -12.97
CA TYR A 54 14.08 -18.69 -14.02
C TYR A 54 12.77 -18.76 -14.82
N LYS A 55 11.62 -18.74 -14.13
CA LYS A 55 10.30 -18.76 -14.78
C LYS A 55 10.11 -17.57 -15.73
N TYR A 56 10.46 -16.37 -15.28
CA TYR A 56 10.38 -15.14 -16.08
C TYR A 56 11.30 -15.17 -17.31
N ASN A 57 12.52 -15.70 -17.15
CA ASN A 57 13.50 -15.71 -18.22
C ASN A 57 13.30 -16.85 -19.24
N LYS A 58 12.72 -17.99 -18.84
CA LYS A 58 12.64 -19.19 -19.69
C LYS A 58 11.25 -19.50 -20.23
N PHE A 59 10.17 -19.00 -19.62
CA PHE A 59 8.81 -19.31 -20.04
C PHE A 59 8.12 -18.06 -20.59
N VAL A 60 7.98 -18.00 -21.92
CA VAL A 60 7.37 -16.86 -22.65
C VAL A 60 5.98 -16.54 -22.10
N GLN A 61 5.14 -17.57 -21.92
CA GLN A 61 3.79 -17.38 -21.38
C GLN A 61 3.83 -16.76 -19.98
N PHE A 62 4.72 -17.21 -19.08
CA PHE A 62 4.85 -16.66 -17.74
C PHE A 62 5.27 -15.18 -17.79
N ARG A 63 6.25 -14.85 -18.63
CA ARG A 63 6.71 -13.47 -18.83
C ARG A 63 5.58 -12.57 -19.31
N GLN A 64 4.83 -12.99 -20.33
CA GLN A 64 3.66 -12.24 -20.83
C GLN A 64 2.62 -12.00 -19.72
N LYS A 65 2.34 -13.00 -18.86
CA LYS A 65 1.44 -12.81 -17.70
C LYS A 65 2.01 -11.80 -16.73
N ALA A 66 3.31 -11.85 -16.47
CA ALA A 66 3.98 -10.94 -15.55
C ALA A 66 3.97 -9.49 -16.04
N ASP A 67 4.34 -9.27 -17.29
CA ASP A 67 4.36 -7.94 -17.91
C ASP A 67 2.97 -7.31 -17.93
N SER A 68 1.93 -8.08 -18.28
CA SER A 68 0.54 -7.63 -18.25
C SER A 68 0.11 -7.15 -16.85
N ARG A 69 0.46 -7.91 -15.80
CA ARG A 69 0.13 -7.57 -14.41
C ARG A 69 0.93 -6.37 -13.88
N ILE A 70 2.20 -6.25 -14.27
CA ILE A 70 3.04 -5.09 -13.96
C ILE A 70 2.43 -3.83 -14.59
N ASN A 71 2.08 -3.90 -15.88
CA ASN A 71 1.45 -2.78 -16.60
C ASN A 71 0.13 -2.35 -15.94
N PHE A 72 -0.68 -3.32 -15.50
CA PHE A 72 -1.89 -3.02 -14.73
C PHE A 72 -1.57 -2.24 -13.44
N LEU A 73 -0.55 -2.64 -12.67
CA LEU A 73 -0.13 -1.87 -11.49
C LEU A 73 0.38 -0.47 -11.83
N ARG A 74 1.13 -0.32 -12.93
CA ARG A 74 1.59 1.00 -13.41
C ARG A 74 0.41 1.93 -13.71
N MET A 75 -0.70 1.41 -14.25
CA MET A 75 -1.89 2.23 -14.49
C MET A 75 -2.57 2.71 -13.21
N ILE A 76 -2.46 1.92 -12.13
CA ILE A 76 -3.01 2.27 -10.81
C ILE A 76 -2.14 3.33 -10.14
N ILE A 77 -0.82 3.18 -10.16
CA ILE A 77 0.06 4.07 -9.42
C ILE A 77 0.22 5.39 -10.20
N PRO A 78 0.01 6.57 -9.57
CA PRO A 78 0.25 7.84 -10.25
C PRO A 78 1.71 7.96 -10.71
N GLU A 79 1.91 8.66 -11.83
CA GLU A 79 3.20 8.81 -12.50
C GLU A 79 4.28 9.35 -11.56
N GLU A 80 3.90 10.31 -10.72
CA GLU A 80 4.74 10.95 -9.72
C GLU A 80 5.26 9.99 -8.63
N TYR A 81 4.61 8.83 -8.42
CA TYR A 81 4.98 7.81 -7.43
C TYR A 81 5.38 6.47 -8.04
N GLN A 82 5.66 6.43 -9.35
CA GLN A 82 6.02 5.19 -10.03
C GLN A 82 7.30 4.57 -9.46
N VAL A 83 7.30 3.25 -9.39
CA VAL A 83 8.43 2.43 -8.96
C VAL A 83 8.87 1.51 -10.10
N SER A 84 10.04 0.89 -9.96
CA SER A 84 10.61 0.04 -11.01
C SER A 84 9.74 -1.19 -11.29
N ASN A 85 9.79 -1.69 -12.53
CA ASN A 85 9.09 -2.93 -12.91
C ASN A 85 9.51 -4.12 -12.03
N THR A 86 10.76 -4.14 -11.57
CA THR A 86 11.25 -5.14 -10.62
C THR A 86 10.46 -5.11 -9.31
N ILE A 87 10.14 -3.94 -8.77
CA ILE A 87 9.31 -3.84 -7.56
C ILE A 87 7.88 -4.28 -7.83
N LEU A 88 7.29 -3.82 -8.93
CA LEU A 88 5.93 -4.18 -9.31
C LEU A 88 5.78 -5.68 -9.53
N PHE A 89 6.80 -6.32 -10.12
CA PHE A 89 6.87 -7.77 -10.26
C PHE A 89 6.80 -8.45 -8.88
N ASN A 90 7.63 -8.01 -7.93
CA ASN A 90 7.68 -8.58 -6.57
C ASN A 90 6.42 -8.27 -5.74
N CYS A 91 5.63 -7.26 -6.10
CA CYS A 91 4.33 -7.01 -5.48
C CYS A 91 3.25 -8.03 -5.93
N VAL A 92 3.42 -8.63 -7.11
CA VAL A 92 2.46 -9.56 -7.71
C VAL A 92 2.89 -11.01 -7.52
N TYR A 93 4.15 -11.32 -7.78
CA TYR A 93 4.70 -12.67 -7.63
C TYR A 93 5.40 -12.77 -6.28
N PHE A 94 4.57 -12.85 -5.24
CA PHE A 94 5.03 -12.94 -3.87
C PHE A 94 5.53 -14.35 -3.56
N ASP A 95 6.79 -14.45 -3.13
CA ASP A 95 7.43 -15.63 -2.59
C ASP A 95 8.04 -15.24 -1.23
N PRO A 96 7.51 -15.74 -0.10
CA PRO A 96 7.91 -15.32 1.25
C PRO A 96 9.41 -15.41 1.50
N CYS A 97 10.07 -16.42 0.91
CA CYS A 97 11.47 -16.73 1.10
C CYS A 97 12.38 -16.03 0.09
N ASN A 98 11.80 -15.34 -0.90
CA ASN A 98 12.58 -14.62 -1.90
C ASN A 98 13.28 -13.41 -1.25
N ILE A 99 14.60 -13.39 -1.38
CA ILE A 99 15.44 -12.30 -0.87
C ILE A 99 15.55 -11.26 -1.97
N ILE A 100 15.20 -10.03 -1.63
CA ILE A 100 15.26 -8.90 -2.54
C ILE A 100 16.38 -7.99 -2.12
N GLN A 101 17.21 -7.64 -3.10
CA GLN A 101 18.16 -6.55 -2.99
C GLN A 101 17.42 -5.22 -3.18
N THR A 102 17.48 -4.35 -2.19
CA THR A 102 16.96 -2.99 -2.24
C THR A 102 17.99 -2.02 -1.67
N GLN A 103 17.80 -0.73 -1.91
CA GLN A 103 18.61 0.33 -1.30
C GLN A 103 17.74 1.07 -0.29
N HIS A 104 18.33 1.45 0.85
CA HIS A 104 17.69 2.35 1.80
C HIS A 104 18.15 3.77 1.49
N LYS A 105 17.23 4.71 1.25
CA LYS A 105 17.63 6.07 0.86
C LYS A 105 18.50 6.79 1.91
N ASP A 106 18.27 6.50 3.21
CA ASP A 106 18.97 7.18 4.33
C ASP A 106 20.14 6.39 4.95
N GLN A 107 20.56 5.28 4.33
CA GLN A 107 21.76 4.54 4.72
C GLN A 107 22.59 4.32 3.45
N PHE A 108 23.90 4.57 3.56
CA PHE A 108 24.90 4.57 2.49
C PHE A 108 24.73 3.47 1.43
N HIS A 109 25.33 3.71 0.26
CA HIS A 109 25.43 2.95 -1.01
C HIS A 109 25.42 1.40 -0.99
N ASP A 110 25.38 0.75 0.16
CA ASP A 110 25.36 -0.68 0.34
C ASP A 110 23.96 -1.27 0.10
N PRO A 111 23.88 -2.38 -0.66
CA PRO A 111 22.63 -3.07 -0.88
C PRO A 111 22.13 -3.76 0.39
N VAL A 112 20.85 -3.56 0.71
CA VAL A 112 20.15 -4.27 1.79
C VAL A 112 19.39 -5.45 1.20
N PHE A 113 19.58 -6.61 1.79
CA PHE A 113 18.87 -7.84 1.43
C PHE A 113 17.72 -8.08 2.40
N LEU A 114 16.50 -8.07 1.89
CA LEU A 114 15.29 -8.27 2.70
C LEU A 114 14.45 -9.38 2.11
N GLU A 115 13.98 -10.29 2.95
CA GLU A 115 12.94 -11.23 2.58
C GLU A 115 11.65 -10.48 2.22
N GLN A 116 10.96 -10.94 1.18
CA GLN A 116 9.67 -10.36 0.80
C GLN A 116 8.65 -10.37 1.94
N SER A 117 8.67 -11.39 2.81
CA SER A 117 7.83 -11.47 4.01
C SER A 117 8.00 -10.22 4.91
N LYS A 118 9.24 -9.75 5.09
CA LYS A 118 9.60 -8.58 5.89
C LYS A 118 9.17 -7.29 5.20
N VAL A 119 9.30 -7.20 3.89
CA VAL A 119 8.78 -6.06 3.10
C VAL A 119 7.26 -5.95 3.26
N LEU A 120 6.55 -7.08 3.17
CA LEU A 120 5.10 -7.11 3.34
C LEU A 120 4.69 -6.66 4.75
N LEU A 121 5.42 -7.09 5.79
CA LEU A 121 5.19 -6.66 7.17
C LEU A 121 5.43 -5.15 7.31
N LEU A 122 6.54 -4.64 6.78
CA LEU A 122 6.88 -3.22 6.81
C LEU A 122 5.78 -2.37 6.19
N GLY A 123 5.28 -2.75 5.02
CA GLY A 123 4.19 -2.00 4.37
C GLY A 123 2.84 -2.11 5.10
N LYS A 124 2.56 -3.20 5.81
CA LYS A 124 1.38 -3.28 6.71
C LYS A 124 1.52 -2.30 7.87
N MET A 125 2.69 -2.25 8.51
CA MET A 125 2.97 -1.32 9.61
C MET A 125 2.87 0.13 9.14
N ALA A 126 3.48 0.45 7.99
CA ALA A 126 3.42 1.78 7.40
C ALA A 126 1.99 2.21 7.07
N LEU A 127 1.17 1.32 6.49
CA LEU A 127 -0.23 1.61 6.21
C LEU A 127 -1.04 1.83 7.49
N ASN A 128 -0.83 1.03 8.53
CA ASN A 128 -1.52 1.21 9.81
C ASN A 128 -1.17 2.56 10.44
N HIS A 129 0.11 2.93 10.43
CA HIS A 129 0.57 4.22 10.96
C HIS A 129 -0.08 5.41 10.26
N GLU A 130 -0.12 5.41 8.92
CA GLU A 130 -0.78 6.49 8.16
C GLU A 130 -2.30 6.51 8.38
N LEU A 131 -2.91 5.34 8.58
CA LEU A 131 -4.33 5.26 8.94
C LEU A 131 -4.61 5.74 10.36
N GLU A 132 -3.73 5.49 11.33
CA GLU A 132 -3.86 6.00 12.70
C GLU A 132 -3.85 7.53 12.69
N LYS A 133 -2.89 8.15 12.00
CA LYS A 133 -2.85 9.61 11.78
C LYS A 133 -4.15 10.12 11.16
N PHE A 134 -4.62 9.46 10.10
CA PHE A 134 -5.85 9.85 9.42
C PHE A 134 -7.09 9.71 10.30
N VAL A 135 -7.19 8.64 11.10
CA VAL A 135 -8.31 8.42 12.00
C VAL A 135 -8.31 9.43 13.15
N LEU A 136 -7.15 9.72 13.74
CA LEU A 136 -7.02 10.78 14.75
C LEU A 136 -7.47 12.14 14.20
N TRP A 137 -7.06 12.47 12.97
CA TRP A 137 -7.53 13.68 12.29
C TRP A 137 -9.05 13.68 12.08
N LEU A 138 -9.65 12.55 11.70
CA LEU A 138 -11.11 12.41 11.54
C LEU A 138 -11.86 12.59 12.86
N LEU A 139 -11.39 11.95 13.94
CA LEU A 139 -11.97 12.08 15.27
C LEU A 139 -11.84 13.53 15.76
N GLY A 140 -10.68 14.15 15.52
CA GLY A 140 -10.43 15.52 15.91
C GLY A 140 -11.37 16.52 15.23
N ARG A 141 -11.67 16.30 13.95
CA ARG A 141 -12.68 17.10 13.24
C ARG A 141 -14.11 16.88 13.74
N LYS A 142 -14.47 15.67 14.15
CA LYS A 142 -15.82 15.36 14.64
C LYS A 142 -16.05 15.94 16.03
N ASN A 143 -15.02 15.94 16.87
CA ASN A 143 -15.10 16.31 18.28
C ASN A 143 -14.35 17.62 18.57
N GLN A 144 -14.31 18.54 17.59
CA GLN A 144 -13.49 19.74 17.66
C GLN A 144 -13.79 20.60 18.89
N ALA A 145 -15.07 20.78 19.25
CA ALA A 145 -15.47 21.52 20.45
C ALA A 145 -15.00 20.86 21.76
N GLU A 146 -14.95 19.54 21.81
CA GLU A 146 -14.45 18.81 22.99
C GLU A 146 -12.92 18.92 23.11
N LEU A 147 -12.21 18.87 21.98
CA LEU A 147 -10.77 19.10 21.91
C LEU A 147 -10.38 20.54 22.25
N GLU A 148 -11.13 21.53 21.78
CA GLU A 148 -10.90 22.94 22.13
C GLU A 148 -11.12 23.19 23.63
N LYS A 149 -12.05 22.46 24.27
CA LYS A 149 -12.31 22.55 25.70
C LYS A 149 -11.27 21.83 26.56
N ASN A 150 -10.88 20.61 26.17
CA ASN A 150 -10.06 19.72 27.00
C ASN A 150 -8.57 19.71 26.61
N GLY A 151 -8.20 20.32 25.47
CA GLY A 151 -6.84 20.40 24.96
C GLY A 151 -6.26 19.08 24.43
N ASN A 152 -6.92 17.94 24.63
CA ASN A 152 -6.43 16.61 24.29
C ASN A 152 -7.58 15.65 23.88
N PHE A 153 -7.23 14.55 23.22
CA PHE A 153 -8.17 13.45 22.94
C PHE A 153 -8.55 12.72 24.23
N SER A 154 -9.84 12.39 24.39
CA SER A 154 -10.28 11.52 25.48
C SER A 154 -9.82 10.07 25.27
N LEU A 155 -9.67 9.33 26.37
CA LEU A 155 -9.31 7.90 26.32
C LEU A 155 -10.30 7.08 25.48
N ASP A 156 -11.58 7.43 25.54
CA ASP A 156 -12.62 6.79 24.75
C ASP A 156 -12.38 6.98 23.25
N MET A 157 -12.05 8.20 22.80
CA MET A 157 -11.69 8.47 21.40
C MET A 157 -10.44 7.70 20.96
N LEU A 158 -9.40 7.66 21.80
CA LEU A 158 -8.18 6.91 21.49
C LEU A 158 -8.46 5.40 21.38
N SER A 159 -9.40 4.87 22.16
CA SER A 159 -9.82 3.47 22.09
C SER A 159 -10.54 3.10 20.78
N GLU A 160 -11.11 4.09 20.07
CA GLU A 160 -11.75 3.88 18.77
C GLU A 160 -10.74 3.74 17.62
N VAL A 161 -9.54 4.31 17.78
CA VAL A 161 -8.54 4.38 16.72
C VAL A 161 -8.22 2.99 16.15
N PRO A 162 -7.84 1.97 16.97
CA PRO A 162 -7.52 0.64 16.44
C PRO A 162 -8.70 -0.03 15.74
N LYS A 163 -9.93 0.18 16.24
CA LYS A 163 -11.16 -0.39 15.66
C LYS A 163 -11.43 0.21 14.28
N MET A 164 -11.28 1.52 14.14
CA MET A 164 -11.46 2.22 12.87
C MET A 164 -10.35 1.85 11.86
N VAL A 165 -9.09 1.81 12.29
CA VAL A 165 -7.96 1.38 11.46
C VAL A 165 -8.19 -0.03 10.94
N LYS A 166 -8.58 -0.98 11.80
CA LYS A 166 -8.91 -2.36 11.40
C LYS A 166 -10.06 -2.42 10.40
N THR A 167 -11.07 -1.56 10.57
CA THR A 167 -12.21 -1.47 9.65
C THR A 167 -11.78 -0.97 8.26
N ILE A 168 -10.89 0.02 8.21
CA ILE A 168 -10.40 0.60 6.94
C ILE A 168 -9.39 -0.35 6.26
N ASN A 169 -8.47 -0.94 7.03
CA ASN A 169 -7.39 -1.81 6.54
C ASN A 169 -7.73 -3.30 6.57
N ASN A 170 -8.97 -3.69 6.27
CA ASN A 170 -9.31 -5.11 6.22
C ASN A 170 -9.04 -5.72 4.82
N THR A 171 -8.95 -7.05 4.76
CA THR A 171 -8.69 -7.79 3.52
C THR A 171 -9.74 -7.53 2.44
N ALA A 172 -11.02 -7.45 2.79
CA ALA A 172 -12.09 -7.23 1.81
C ALA A 172 -12.03 -5.82 1.21
N VAL A 173 -11.72 -4.79 2.01
CA VAL A 173 -11.55 -3.41 1.53
C VAL A 173 -10.34 -3.31 0.59
N ARG A 174 -9.21 -3.94 0.93
CA ARG A 174 -8.03 -3.99 0.04
C ARG A 174 -8.31 -4.72 -1.28
N ARG A 175 -9.05 -5.84 -1.24
CA ARG A 175 -9.48 -6.53 -2.48
C ARG A 175 -10.38 -5.65 -3.34
N LYS A 176 -11.36 -4.96 -2.73
CA LYS A 176 -12.25 -4.01 -3.42
C LYS A 176 -11.47 -2.84 -4.02
N PHE A 177 -10.45 -2.35 -3.32
CA PHE A 177 -9.60 -1.28 -3.81
C PHE A 177 -8.89 -1.66 -5.11
N ILE A 178 -8.27 -2.84 -5.20
CA ILE A 178 -7.64 -3.29 -6.45
C ILE A 178 -8.70 -3.58 -7.52
N SER A 179 -9.83 -4.16 -7.14
CA SER A 179 -10.87 -4.58 -8.09
C SER A 179 -11.56 -3.41 -8.79
N GLN A 180 -11.62 -2.22 -8.17
CA GLN A 180 -12.18 -1.04 -8.84
C GLN A 180 -11.40 -0.65 -10.10
N PHE A 181 -10.08 -0.85 -10.09
CA PHE A 181 -9.23 -0.57 -11.25
C PHE A 181 -9.32 -1.66 -12.30
N LEU A 182 -9.46 -2.93 -11.90
CA LEU A 182 -9.74 -4.03 -12.83
C LEU A 182 -11.03 -3.77 -13.61
N ASN A 183 -12.09 -3.33 -12.93
CA ASN A 183 -13.36 -3.02 -13.59
C ASN A 183 -13.23 -1.87 -14.60
N VAL A 184 -12.47 -0.81 -14.28
CA VAL A 184 -12.24 0.29 -15.22
C VAL A 184 -11.41 -0.18 -16.41
N TYR A 185 -10.38 -0.99 -16.14
CA TYR A 185 -9.52 -1.57 -17.14
C TYR A 185 -10.28 -2.50 -18.11
N GLU A 186 -11.23 -3.29 -17.59
CA GLU A 186 -12.10 -4.17 -18.38
C GLU A 186 -13.16 -3.39 -19.18
N ASN A 187 -13.77 -2.36 -18.57
CA ASN A 187 -14.87 -1.62 -19.19
C ASN A 187 -14.43 -0.57 -20.21
N LYS A 188 -13.15 -0.13 -20.18
CA LYS A 188 -12.68 0.93 -21.08
C LYS A 188 -12.46 0.51 -22.54
N LYS A 189 -12.60 -0.78 -22.93
CA LYS A 189 -12.47 -1.26 -24.33
C LYS A 189 -11.36 -0.53 -25.12
N LEU A 190 -10.21 -0.30 -24.49
CA LEU A 190 -9.04 0.36 -25.08
C LEU A 190 -7.80 -0.43 -24.65
N LEU A 191 -7.85 -1.73 -24.94
CA LEU A 191 -6.71 -2.61 -24.93
C LEU A 191 -6.68 -3.20 -26.34
N ASP A 192 -6.02 -2.45 -27.21
CA ASP A 192 -5.64 -2.79 -28.58
C ASP A 192 -6.71 -3.53 -29.40
N GLU A 193 -7.47 -2.77 -30.20
CA GLU A 193 -8.20 -3.33 -31.36
C GLU A 193 -7.26 -3.85 -32.46
N ASP A 194 -5.94 -3.88 -32.27
CA ASP A 194 -4.96 -4.40 -33.24
C ASP A 194 -3.98 -5.47 -32.69
N THR A 195 -4.24 -6.07 -31.52
CA THR A 195 -3.53 -7.29 -31.14
C THR A 195 -4.49 -8.41 -30.74
N GLU A 196 -4.96 -9.14 -31.74
CA GLU A 196 -5.40 -10.52 -31.55
C GLU A 196 -4.30 -11.29 -30.80
N THR A 197 -4.47 -11.48 -29.48
CA THR A 197 -4.01 -12.61 -28.64
C THR A 197 -3.54 -12.24 -27.23
N THR A 198 -3.42 -10.96 -26.84
CA THR A 198 -3.02 -10.63 -25.45
C THR A 198 -4.25 -10.42 -24.57
N THR A 199 -4.92 -11.52 -24.19
CA THR A 199 -5.87 -11.48 -23.07
C THR A 199 -5.17 -10.83 -21.88
N SER A 200 -5.66 -9.68 -21.41
CA SER A 200 -5.08 -9.07 -20.22
C SER A 200 -5.21 -10.02 -19.03
N ILE A 201 -4.07 -10.31 -18.39
CA ILE A 201 -4.01 -11.35 -17.38
C ILE A 201 -4.13 -10.70 -16.01
N LYS A 202 -5.30 -10.86 -15.41
CA LYS A 202 -5.65 -10.28 -14.10
C LYS A 202 -4.66 -10.70 -13.01
N ILE A 203 -4.56 -9.85 -11.99
CA ILE A 203 -3.99 -10.22 -10.69
C ILE A 203 -4.94 -11.24 -10.03
N PRO A 204 -4.47 -12.45 -9.67
CA PRO A 204 -5.26 -13.46 -8.99
C PRO A 204 -5.89 -12.94 -7.70
N GLU A 205 -7.16 -13.27 -7.46
CA GLU A 205 -7.96 -12.70 -6.37
C GLU A 205 -7.37 -12.98 -4.98
N ASP A 206 -6.82 -14.17 -4.80
CA ASP A 206 -6.14 -14.64 -3.60
C ASP A 206 -4.94 -13.75 -3.23
N ILE A 207 -4.25 -13.13 -4.19
CA ILE A 207 -3.09 -12.27 -3.89
C ILE A 207 -3.38 -10.77 -3.86
N ARG A 208 -4.52 -10.30 -4.39
CA ARG A 208 -4.83 -8.84 -4.50
C ARG A 208 -4.67 -8.07 -3.19
N HIS A 209 -5.03 -8.69 -2.08
CA HIS A 209 -4.96 -8.07 -0.75
C HIS A 209 -3.53 -7.83 -0.23
N LYS A 210 -2.53 -8.52 -0.81
CA LYS A 210 -1.11 -8.39 -0.47
C LYS A 210 -0.39 -7.33 -1.31
N VAL A 211 -0.93 -7.00 -2.48
CA VAL A 211 -0.34 -6.03 -3.43
C VAL A 211 -0.09 -4.68 -2.79
N ILE A 212 -1.10 -4.08 -2.14
CA ILE A 212 -0.96 -2.74 -1.53
C ILE A 212 0.08 -2.75 -0.39
N PRO A 213 0.03 -3.66 0.59
CA PRO A 213 1.07 -3.72 1.60
C PRO A 213 2.46 -4.01 1.03
N ALA A 214 2.60 -4.87 0.02
CA ALA A 214 3.90 -5.13 -0.60
C ALA A 214 4.46 -3.86 -1.26
N LEU A 215 3.62 -3.16 -2.04
CA LEU A 215 3.98 -1.89 -2.69
C LEU A 215 4.45 -0.86 -1.66
N LEU A 216 3.70 -0.68 -0.57
CA LEU A 216 4.06 0.27 0.49
C LEU A 216 5.37 -0.10 1.19
N GLY A 217 5.62 -1.40 1.38
CA GLY A 217 6.87 -1.89 1.95
C GLY A 217 8.09 -1.57 1.07
N PHE A 218 7.94 -1.58 -0.25
CA PHE A 218 9.02 -1.15 -1.15
C PHE A 218 9.13 0.37 -1.23
N MET A 219 8.00 1.08 -1.32
CA MET A 219 8.00 2.53 -1.46
C MET A 219 8.63 3.24 -0.25
N ILE A 220 8.38 2.75 0.97
CA ILE A 220 8.97 3.36 2.19
C ILE A 220 10.49 3.23 2.25
N LEU A 221 11.09 2.28 1.53
CA LEU A 221 12.54 2.10 1.47
C LEU A 221 13.21 3.01 0.42
N GLN A 222 12.45 3.43 -0.60
CA GLN A 222 12.99 4.08 -1.80
C GLN A 222 12.57 5.53 -1.99
N ILE A 223 11.46 5.95 -1.38
CA ILE A 223 10.86 7.26 -1.59
C ILE A 223 10.94 8.07 -0.30
N ASP A 224 11.07 9.39 -0.42
CA ASP A 224 11.07 10.32 0.72
C ASP A 224 9.82 10.15 1.59
N SER A 225 9.99 10.25 2.90
CA SER A 225 8.92 10.02 3.88
C SER A 225 7.70 10.93 3.67
N GLU A 226 7.92 12.19 3.30
CA GLU A 226 6.85 13.15 3.00
C GLU A 226 6.07 12.73 1.76
N LYS A 227 6.78 12.39 0.68
CA LYS A 227 6.20 11.94 -0.58
C LYS A 227 5.47 10.60 -0.43
N PHE A 228 5.99 9.70 0.40
CA PHE A 228 5.32 8.47 0.79
C PHE A 228 4.02 8.77 1.55
N SER A 229 4.06 9.64 2.55
CA SER A 229 2.88 9.99 3.37
C SER A 229 1.79 10.64 2.52
N GLU A 230 2.17 11.54 1.61
CA GLU A 230 1.26 12.15 0.63
C GLU A 230 0.59 11.09 -0.25
N PHE A 231 1.37 10.16 -0.82
CA PHE A 231 0.83 9.07 -1.63
C PHE A 231 -0.19 8.23 -0.84
N VAL A 232 0.16 7.81 0.37
CA VAL A 232 -0.74 6.97 1.17
C VAL A 232 -2.02 7.73 1.52
N LEU A 233 -1.89 8.99 1.98
CA LEU A 233 -3.04 9.78 2.41
C LEU A 233 -3.97 10.13 1.24
N GLU A 234 -3.44 10.76 0.20
CA GLU A 234 -4.23 11.31 -0.90
C GLU A 234 -4.69 10.23 -1.87
N PHE A 235 -3.79 9.32 -2.26
CA PHE A 235 -4.12 8.31 -3.25
C PHE A 235 -4.78 7.06 -2.65
N LEU A 236 -4.25 6.50 -1.56
CA LEU A 236 -4.77 5.24 -1.00
C LEU A 236 -5.94 5.45 -0.03
N ILE A 237 -5.77 6.28 0.99
CA ILE A 237 -6.76 6.42 2.08
C ILE A 237 -7.98 7.22 1.63
N ARG A 238 -7.76 8.44 1.10
CA ARG A 238 -8.82 9.35 0.64
C ARG A 238 -9.35 8.95 -0.73
N GLY A 239 -8.45 8.58 -1.64
CA GLY A 239 -8.76 8.33 -3.04
C GLY A 239 -8.73 9.61 -3.86
N ARG A 240 -8.52 9.48 -5.17
CA ARG A 240 -8.33 10.62 -6.06
C ARG A 240 -9.67 11.05 -6.66
N ASP A 241 -10.13 12.23 -6.25
CA ASP A 241 -11.12 13.01 -7.00
C ASP A 241 -10.38 13.87 -8.01
N SER A 242 -10.24 13.36 -9.23
CA SER A 242 -9.44 14.05 -10.23
C SER A 242 -10.20 15.20 -10.88
N LYS A 243 -9.82 16.45 -10.57
CA LYS A 243 -10.09 17.62 -11.45
C LYS A 243 -9.34 17.50 -12.79
N LYS A 244 -8.29 16.66 -12.87
CA LYS A 244 -7.46 16.39 -14.07
C LYS A 244 -7.79 15.01 -14.69
N LYS A 245 -8.98 14.89 -15.27
CA LYS A 245 -9.49 13.95 -16.33
C LYS A 245 -8.97 12.49 -16.53
N LYS A 246 -7.89 11.96 -15.93
CA LYS A 246 -7.36 10.61 -16.27
C LYS A 246 -8.17 9.43 -15.69
N TYR A 247 -8.56 9.47 -14.41
CA TYR A 247 -9.60 8.60 -13.81
C TYR A 247 -9.90 9.03 -12.35
N LYS A 248 -11.06 8.60 -11.82
CA LYS A 248 -11.52 8.79 -10.43
C LYS A 248 -11.58 7.43 -9.73
N HIS A 249 -11.18 7.36 -8.46
CA HIS A 249 -11.29 6.13 -7.66
C HIS A 249 -11.64 6.43 -6.20
N LYS A 250 -12.18 5.42 -5.52
CA LYS A 250 -12.50 5.48 -4.09
C LYS A 250 -11.30 5.01 -3.29
N GLY A 251 -10.93 5.77 -2.27
CA GLY A 251 -9.92 5.38 -1.30
C GLY A 251 -10.43 4.30 -0.33
N LEU A 252 -9.52 3.73 0.45
CA LEU A 252 -9.81 2.70 1.44
C LEU A 252 -10.90 3.13 2.43
N TYR A 253 -10.88 4.40 2.87
CA TYR A 253 -11.88 4.92 3.81
C TYR A 253 -13.30 4.94 3.23
N GLU A 254 -13.45 5.37 1.98
CA GLU A 254 -14.77 5.40 1.34
C GLU A 254 -15.29 3.99 1.05
N LEU A 255 -14.39 3.07 0.67
CA LEU A 255 -14.72 1.67 0.48
C LEU A 255 -15.12 0.98 1.79
N SER A 256 -14.54 1.36 2.94
CA SER A 256 -14.86 0.79 4.24
C SER A 256 -16.21 1.24 4.79
N LYS A 257 -16.68 2.46 4.47
CA LYS A 257 -18.01 2.94 4.88
C LYS A 257 -19.15 2.06 4.37
N ARG A 258 -18.99 1.51 3.16
CA ARG A 258 -19.98 0.59 2.57
C ARG A 258 -20.08 -0.75 3.28
N TYR A 259 -19.05 -1.11 4.05
CA TYR A 259 -19.05 -2.35 4.84
C TYR A 259 -19.90 -2.22 6.10
N ARG A 260 -19.99 -1.02 6.71
CA ARG A 260 -20.81 -0.76 7.91
C ARG A 260 -22.33 -0.78 7.67
N ARG A 261 -22.79 -0.78 6.41
CA ARG A 261 -24.22 -0.77 6.08
C ARG A 261 -24.81 -2.17 5.86
N HIS A 262 -23.97 -3.21 5.85
CA HIS A 262 -24.35 -4.59 5.56
C HIS A 262 -23.84 -5.59 6.62
N SER A 263 -23.40 -5.08 7.77
CA SER A 263 -23.05 -5.83 8.99
C SER A 263 -23.95 -5.37 10.10
#